data_AF-A0A444YCW4-F1
#
_entry.id   AF-A0A444YCW4-F1
#
_cell.length_a   1.000
_cell.length_b   1.000
_cell.length_c   1.000
_cell.angle_alpha   90.00
_cell.angle_beta   90.00
_cell.angle_gamma   90.00
#
_symmetry.space_group_name_H-M   'P 1'
#
loop_
_entity.id
_entity.type
_entity.pdbx_description
1 polymer ?
#
loop_
_entity_poly.entity_id
_entity_poly.type
_entity_poly.pdbx_seq_one_letter_code
_entity_poly.pdbx_strand_id
1 'polypeptide(L)'
;MKPLVESDPSIKVKSIIVEVHARFNYTISCRKAWLAKQKSIAKVFGGWEESYQALPLWFLAMVQKMPGSQVQIETRPLYNGSQEVDGVRILHRVERLPCRHVIACYANHRLDWQVYVNDVYNK
;
A
#
# COMPACT_ATOMS: atom_id res chain seq x y z
N MET A 1 -19.02 1.87 -15.62
CA MET A 1 -18.79 3.01 -14.70
C MET A 1 -17.74 2.57 -13.69
N LYS A 2 -16.56 3.20 -13.66
CA LYS A 2 -15.52 2.85 -12.67
C LYS A 2 -15.94 3.34 -11.28
N PRO A 3 -15.82 2.55 -10.21
CA PRO A 3 -16.04 2.99 -8.84
C PRO A 3 -15.20 4.23 -8.48
N LEU A 4 -15.79 5.13 -7.71
CA LEU A 4 -15.17 6.41 -7.28
C LEU A 4 -13.82 6.20 -6.58
N VAL A 5 -13.75 5.16 -5.75
CA VAL A 5 -12.54 4.78 -4.99
C VAL A 5 -11.48 4.11 -5.85
N GLU A 6 -11.87 3.50 -6.99
CA GLU A 6 -10.91 2.96 -7.97
C GLU A 6 -10.24 4.07 -8.77
N SER A 7 -10.97 5.16 -9.03
CA SER A 7 -10.45 6.29 -9.83
C SER A 7 -9.55 7.20 -9.00
N ASP A 8 -9.85 7.36 -7.70
CA ASP A 8 -9.01 8.07 -6.75
C ASP A 8 -9.08 7.40 -5.35
N PRO A 9 -8.12 6.51 -5.01
CA PRO A 9 -8.06 5.89 -3.68
C PRO A 9 -7.84 6.92 -2.54
N SER A 10 -7.33 8.11 -2.85
CA SER A 10 -7.06 9.18 -1.88
C SER A 10 -8.31 10.00 -1.53
N ILE A 11 -9.44 9.77 -2.21
CA ILE A 11 -10.67 10.56 -2.07
C ILE A 11 -11.08 10.77 -0.60
N LYS A 12 -11.36 12.03 -0.23
CA LYS A 12 -11.72 12.36 1.14
C LYS A 12 -13.10 11.78 1.49
N VAL A 13 -13.24 11.28 2.72
CA VAL A 13 -14.50 10.73 3.23
C VAL A 13 -15.64 11.76 3.13
N LYS A 14 -15.35 13.05 3.36
CA LYS A 14 -16.33 14.13 3.19
C LYS A 14 -16.90 14.19 1.76
N SER A 15 -16.07 14.01 0.74
CA SER A 15 -16.50 13.99 -0.67
C SER A 15 -17.41 12.80 -0.95
N ILE A 16 -17.13 11.63 -0.36
CA ILE A 16 -18.01 10.45 -0.47
C ILE A 16 -19.39 10.73 0.12
N ILE A 17 -19.47 11.40 1.27
CA ILE A 17 -20.75 11.75 1.91
C ILE A 17 -21.56 12.69 1.00
N VAL A 18 -20.92 13.73 0.45
CA VAL A 18 -21.55 14.68 -0.48
C VAL A 18 -22.09 13.96 -1.72
N GLU A 19 -21.29 13.07 -2.30
CA GLU A 19 -21.68 12.31 -3.50
C GLU A 19 -22.89 11.38 -3.23
N VAL A 20 -22.90 10.72 -2.07
CA VAL A 20 -24.01 9.83 -1.68
C VAL A 20 -25.28 10.63 -1.44
N HIS A 21 -25.18 11.80 -0.80
CA HIS A 21 -26.32 12.69 -0.64
C HIS A 21 -26.84 13.18 -2.00
N ALA A 22 -25.97 13.62 -2.91
CA ALA A 22 -26.37 14.10 -4.23
C ALA A 22 -27.06 13.02 -5.08
N ARG A 23 -26.61 11.77 -5.01
CA ARG A 23 -27.16 10.67 -5.82
C ARG A 23 -28.41 10.02 -5.26
N PHE A 24 -28.44 9.84 -3.94
CA PHE A 24 -29.45 9.02 -3.27
C PHE A 24 -30.36 9.82 -2.33
N ASN A 25 -30.14 11.14 -2.22
CA ASN A 25 -30.83 12.01 -1.26
C ASN A 25 -30.80 11.46 0.17
N TYR A 26 -29.68 10.82 0.54
CA TYR A 26 -29.49 10.16 1.82
C TYR A 26 -28.18 10.59 2.47
N THR A 27 -28.25 11.02 3.73
CA THR A 27 -27.08 11.43 4.51
C THR A 27 -26.49 10.25 5.26
N ILE A 28 -25.33 9.79 4.82
CA ILE A 28 -24.55 8.76 5.53
C ILE A 28 -23.65 9.37 6.61
N SER A 29 -23.44 8.63 7.71
CA SER A 29 -22.48 9.05 8.73
C SER A 29 -21.03 8.92 8.23
N CYS A 30 -20.13 9.73 8.79
CA CYS A 30 -18.70 9.69 8.49
C CYS A 30 -18.10 8.28 8.67
N ARG A 31 -18.47 7.58 9.75
CA ARG A 31 -18.03 6.20 10.01
C ARG A 31 -18.46 5.23 8.90
N LYS A 32 -19.71 5.30 8.43
CA LYS A 32 -20.22 4.45 7.34
C LYS A 32 -19.47 4.74 6.04
N ALA A 33 -19.27 6.01 5.73
CA ALA A 33 -18.51 6.44 4.55
C ALA A 33 -17.06 5.95 4.57
N TRP A 34 -16.38 6.06 5.72
CA TRP A 34 -15.01 5.56 5.90
C TRP A 34 -14.94 4.02 5.74
N LEU A 35 -15.84 3.28 6.38
CA LEU A 35 -15.89 1.81 6.25
C LEU A 35 -16.15 1.37 4.81
N ALA A 36 -17.07 2.02 4.11
CA ALA A 36 -17.34 1.74 2.70
C ALA A 36 -16.12 2.02 1.82
N LYS A 37 -15.40 3.13 2.08
CA LYS A 37 -14.13 3.43 1.41
C LYS A 37 -13.10 2.31 1.60
N GLN A 38 -12.85 1.90 2.85
CA GLN A 38 -11.87 0.84 3.15
C GLN A 38 -12.25 -0.50 2.51
N LYS A 39 -13.53 -0.89 2.54
CA LYS A 39 -14.00 -2.11 1.86
C LYS A 39 -13.79 -2.03 0.35
N SER A 40 -14.04 -0.88 -0.26
CA SER A 40 -13.80 -0.70 -1.70
C SER A 40 -12.31 -0.74 -2.05
N ILE A 41 -11.43 -0.14 -1.22
CA ILE A 41 -9.98 -0.25 -1.41
C ILE A 41 -9.57 -1.72 -1.31
N ALA A 42 -10.00 -2.42 -0.27
CA ALA A 42 -9.66 -3.83 -0.08
C ALA A 42 -10.12 -4.71 -1.24
N LYS A 43 -11.30 -4.44 -1.81
CA LYS A 43 -11.82 -5.16 -2.98
C LYS A 43 -10.95 -4.99 -4.23
N VAL A 44 -10.33 -3.82 -4.39
CA VAL A 44 -9.57 -3.45 -5.60
C VAL A 44 -8.09 -3.82 -5.47
N PHE A 45 -7.53 -3.58 -4.29
CA PHE A 45 -6.09 -3.68 -4.05
C PHE A 45 -5.69 -4.88 -3.21
N GLY A 46 -6.65 -5.67 -2.71
CA GLY A 46 -6.42 -6.64 -1.65
C GLY A 46 -6.53 -5.99 -0.28
N GLY A 47 -6.79 -6.81 0.74
CA GLY A 47 -6.81 -6.33 2.11
C GLY A 47 -5.44 -5.87 2.59
N TRP A 48 -5.43 -5.35 3.82
CA TRP A 48 -4.18 -4.95 4.46
C TRP A 48 -3.26 -6.16 4.63
N GLU A 49 -3.80 -7.33 4.99
CA GLU A 49 -3.03 -8.54 5.27
C GLU A 49 -2.29 -9.05 4.03
N GLU A 50 -2.96 -9.11 2.88
CA GLU A 50 -2.36 -9.48 1.61
C GLU A 50 -1.28 -8.47 1.19
N SER A 51 -1.51 -7.19 1.45
CA SER A 51 -0.51 -6.14 1.22
C SER A 51 0.74 -6.33 2.09
N TYR A 52 0.57 -6.67 3.37
CA TYR A 52 1.69 -6.95 4.28
C TYR A 52 2.41 -8.24 3.92
N GLN A 53 1.70 -9.29 3.50
CA GLN A 53 2.29 -10.54 3.03
C GLN A 53 3.10 -10.35 1.74
N ALA A 54 2.70 -9.41 0.87
CA ALA A 54 3.44 -9.11 -0.34
C ALA A 54 4.74 -8.32 -0.10
N LEU A 55 4.85 -7.57 1.01
CA LEU A 55 5.98 -6.69 1.29
C LEU A 55 7.36 -7.37 1.21
N PRO A 56 7.61 -8.55 1.82
CA PRO A 56 8.92 -9.20 1.74
C PRO A 56 9.31 -9.58 0.31
N LEU A 57 8.36 -10.10 -0.47
CA LEU A 57 8.57 -10.43 -1.88
C LEU A 57 8.85 -9.17 -2.71
N TRP A 58 8.16 -8.08 -2.40
CA TRP A 58 8.37 -6.78 -3.02
C TRP A 58 9.76 -6.22 -2.74
N PHE A 59 10.20 -6.25 -1.48
CA PHE A 59 11.54 -5.82 -1.11
C PHE A 59 12.62 -6.69 -1.78
N LEU A 60 12.42 -8.01 -1.87
CA LEU A 60 13.32 -8.90 -2.58
C LEU A 60 13.44 -8.50 -4.07
N ALA A 61 12.31 -8.26 -4.73
CA ALA A 61 12.29 -7.82 -6.13
C ALA A 61 13.00 -6.46 -6.31
N MET A 62 12.84 -5.52 -5.37
CA MET A 62 13.53 -4.24 -5.40
C MET A 62 15.05 -4.36 -5.30
N VAL A 63 15.55 -5.19 -4.37
CA VAL A 63 17.00 -5.45 -4.22
C VAL A 63 17.57 -6.11 -5.47
N GLN A 64 16.85 -7.05 -6.08
CA GLN A 64 17.26 -7.71 -7.32
C GLN A 64 17.37 -6.73 -8.50
N LYS A 65 16.45 -5.77 -8.61
CA LYS A 65 16.42 -4.81 -9.72
C LYS A 65 17.38 -3.63 -9.52
N MET A 66 17.78 -3.33 -8.28
CA MET A 66 18.71 -2.25 -7.95
C MET A 66 19.82 -2.78 -7.03
N PRO A 67 20.92 -3.33 -7.58
CA PRO A 67 21.96 -3.99 -6.79
C PRO A 67 22.75 -3.06 -5.83
N GLY A 68 22.51 -1.73 -5.87
CA GLY A 68 23.02 -0.77 -4.89
C GLY A 68 22.05 -0.42 -3.75
N SER A 69 20.78 -0.82 -3.86
CA SER A 69 19.77 -0.63 -2.81
C SER A 69 19.82 -1.81 -1.86
N GLN A 70 20.31 -1.60 -0.64
CA GLN A 70 20.23 -2.61 0.41
C GLN A 70 18.93 -2.45 1.15
N VAL A 71 18.09 -3.48 1.23
CA VAL A 71 16.94 -3.46 2.16
C VAL A 71 17.24 -4.45 3.27
N GLN A 72 17.33 -3.95 4.50
CA GLN A 72 17.47 -4.81 5.68
C GLN A 72 16.10 -4.98 6.31
N ILE A 73 15.57 -6.21 6.27
CA ILE A 73 14.30 -6.55 6.89
C ILE A 73 14.59 -7.26 8.20
N GLU A 74 14.24 -6.63 9.31
CA GLU A 74 14.25 -7.27 10.61
C GLU A 74 12.87 -7.85 10.87
N THR A 75 12.83 -9.15 11.10
CA THR A 75 11.64 -9.85 11.60
C THR A 75 11.88 -10.33 13.02
N ARG A 76 10.88 -10.25 13.88
CA ARG A 76 10.93 -10.80 15.24
C ARG A 76 9.91 -11.93 15.40
N PRO A 77 10.14 -12.87 16.32
CA PRO A 77 9.13 -13.84 16.68
C PRO A 77 7.89 -13.15 17.26
N LEU A 78 6.71 -13.67 16.94
CA LEU A 78 5.46 -13.25 17.56
C LEU A 78 5.34 -13.93 18.92
N TYR A 79 4.98 -13.18 19.96
CA TYR A 79 4.70 -13.73 21.29
C TYR A 79 3.22 -13.67 21.61
N ASN A 80 2.67 -14.75 22.16
CA ASN A 80 1.38 -14.78 22.81
C ASN A 80 1.59 -14.88 24.33
N GLY A 81 1.63 -13.72 25.00
CA GLY A 81 2.13 -13.63 26.37
C GLY A 81 3.64 -13.89 26.41
N SER A 82 4.07 -14.90 27.16
CA SER A 82 5.49 -15.30 27.26
C SER A 82 5.88 -16.40 26.28
N GLN A 83 4.94 -16.96 25.52
CA GLN A 83 5.21 -18.06 24.58
C GLN A 83 5.42 -17.51 23.18
N GLU A 84 6.54 -17.90 22.56
CA GLU A 84 6.78 -17.66 21.14
C GLU A 84 5.82 -18.52 20.30
N VAL A 85 5.18 -17.91 19.31
CA VAL A 85 4.33 -18.59 18.34
C VAL A 85 5.24 -19.17 17.27
N ASP A 86 5.41 -20.49 17.28
CA ASP A 86 6.33 -21.18 16.39
C ASP A 86 6.03 -20.90 14.91
N GLY A 87 7.09 -20.65 14.14
CA GLY A 87 7.03 -20.35 12.70
C GLY A 87 6.43 -18.99 12.32
N VAL A 88 5.91 -18.18 13.26
CA VAL A 88 5.32 -16.87 12.95
C VAL A 88 6.30 -15.75 13.28
N ARG A 89 6.84 -15.12 12.23
CA ARG A 89 7.69 -13.93 12.37
C ARG A 89 6.95 -12.69 11.89
N ILE A 90 6.95 -11.65 12.73
CA ILE A 90 6.39 -10.34 12.41
C ILE A 90 7.47 -9.40 11.89
N LEU A 91 7.09 -8.55 10.94
CA LEU A 91 7.94 -7.47 10.47
C LEU A 91 8.16 -6.47 11.62
N HIS A 92 9.42 -6.33 12.07
CA HIS A 92 9.78 -5.45 13.17
C HIS A 92 10.33 -4.11 12.67
N ARG A 93 11.23 -4.14 11.69
CA ARG A 93 11.85 -2.94 11.13
C ARG A 93 12.28 -3.19 9.68
N VAL A 94 12.22 -2.15 8.87
CA VAL A 94 12.85 -2.12 7.54
C VAL A 94 13.87 -0.99 7.52
N GLU A 95 15.14 -1.30 7.33
CA GLU A 95 16.23 -0.35 7.24
C GLU A 95 16.77 -0.25 5.80
N ARG A 96 17.46 0.86 5.52
CA ARG A 96 18.12 1.14 4.23
C ARG A 96 17.19 1.18 3.01
N LEU A 97 15.89 1.42 3.23
CA LEU A 97 14.91 1.62 2.15
C LEU A 97 15.44 2.58 1.07
N PRO A 98 15.23 2.27 -0.22
CA PRO A 98 15.61 3.18 -1.29
C PRO A 98 14.90 4.52 -1.11
N CYS A 99 15.48 5.58 -1.67
CA CYS A 99 15.05 6.93 -1.36
C CYS A 99 13.54 7.14 -1.66
N ARG A 100 12.92 8.10 -0.97
CA ARG A 100 11.49 8.43 -1.11
C ARG A 100 11.02 8.60 -2.55
N HIS A 101 11.88 9.02 -3.48
CA HIS A 101 11.56 9.16 -4.90
C HIS A 101 11.36 7.81 -5.58
N VAL A 102 12.18 6.82 -5.25
CA VAL A 102 12.05 5.45 -5.77
C VAL A 102 10.78 4.81 -5.24
N ILE A 103 10.50 4.92 -3.93
CA ILE A 103 9.26 4.39 -3.34
C ILE A 103 8.03 5.08 -3.94
N ALA A 104 8.05 6.41 -4.09
CA ALA A 104 6.95 7.16 -4.68
C ALA A 104 6.73 6.79 -6.16
N CYS A 105 7.79 6.61 -6.95
CA CYS A 105 7.69 6.19 -8.35
C CYS A 105 7.01 4.82 -8.48
N TYR A 106 7.45 3.87 -7.67
CA TYR A 106 6.90 2.51 -7.63
C TYR A 106 5.47 2.46 -7.05
N ALA A 107 5.11 3.34 -6.12
CA ALA A 107 3.77 3.44 -5.55
C ALA A 107 2.77 4.17 -6.45
N ASN A 108 3.20 5.22 -7.18
CA ASN A 108 2.34 5.98 -8.09
C ASN A 108 2.12 5.29 -9.44
N HIS A 109 3.12 4.57 -9.93
CA HIS A 109 3.07 3.96 -11.25
C HIS A 109 3.28 2.46 -11.13
N ARG A 110 2.19 1.68 -11.13
CA ARG A 110 2.26 0.24 -11.48
C ARG A 110 2.71 0.04 -12.95
N LEU A 111 3.73 0.75 -13.42
CA LEU A 111 4.24 0.80 -14.79
C LEU A 111 5.77 0.85 -14.75
N ASP A 112 6.33 0.05 -15.65
CA ASP A 112 7.73 -0.19 -15.99
C ASP A 112 8.74 0.90 -15.58
N TRP A 113 9.55 0.56 -14.56
CA TRP A 113 10.64 1.38 -14.03
C TRP A 113 11.69 1.77 -15.09
N GLN A 114 11.73 1.09 -16.24
CA GLN A 114 12.65 1.37 -17.35
C GLN A 114 12.47 2.78 -17.94
N VAL A 115 11.25 3.31 -17.98
CA VAL A 115 10.96 4.61 -18.61
C VAL A 115 11.60 5.77 -17.82
N TYR A 116 11.58 5.70 -16.48
CA TYR A 116 12.08 6.77 -15.63
C TYR A 116 13.60 6.75 -15.46
N VAL A 117 14.22 5.55 -15.38
CA VAL A 117 15.68 5.44 -15.26
C VAL A 117 16.37 6.03 -16.50
N ASN A 118 15.78 5.86 -17.68
CA ASN A 118 16.28 6.50 -18.90
C ASN A 118 16.18 8.03 -18.85
N ASP A 119 15.03 8.59 -18.43
CA ASP A 119 14.83 10.04 -18.42
C ASP A 119 15.69 10.80 -17.40
N VAL A 120 16.05 10.16 -16.28
CA VAL A 120 16.76 10.83 -15.17
C VAL A 120 18.26 10.56 -15.16
N TYR A 121 18.68 9.35 -15.53
CA TYR A 121 20.07 8.93 -15.39
C TYR A 121 20.82 8.79 -16.72
N ASN A 122 20.13 8.74 -17.85
CA ASN A 122 20.75 8.69 -19.19
C ASN A 122 20.51 9.99 -19.96
N LYS A 123 21.04 11.10 -19.43
CA LYS A 123 21.33 12.30 -20.24
C LYS A 123 22.75 12.25 -20.78
#